data_AF-A0A520UJE2-F1
#
_entry.id   AF-A0A520UJE2-F1
#
_cell.length_a   1.000
_cell.length_b   1.000
_cell.length_c   1.000
_cell.angle_alpha   90.00
_cell.angle_beta   90.00
_cell.angle_gamma   90.00
#
_symmetry.space_group_name_H-M   'P 1'
#
loop_
_entity.id
_entity.type
_entity.pdbx_description
1 polymer ?
#
loop_
_entity_poly.entity_id
_entity_poly.type
_entity_poly.pdbx_seq_one_letter_code
_entity_poly.pdbx_strand_id
1 'polypeptide(L)'
;PDGHLTDYLTNEAVKVIEKNKNRPFFLYLAYWAVHSPLQAKKEDYEKLSFIENHDERVLASMVMTVDRGVGKIRDVLKKNNINDNTIIIFTSDNGAPGYIGLPDLNKPYRGWKLTHFEGGVHVPFIVSYPNKIPKGTTYNGRVSNLDILSTVASVAGVDMNRNDLKDIAFDGANIIPYLSGENEGEPERILFNKSGNYSFIIKEGWKLQVDLVQNKKWLYNLNEDPTEQINLFKSDLEKLNELELILSNKLSEQVKPIWPSLLDWPIFIDKTLDEKVNNTDEYIFWAN
;
A
#
# COMPACT_ATOMS: atom_id res chain seq x y z
N PRO A 1 24.94 3.82 9.80
CA PRO A 1 25.23 2.51 10.44
C PRO A 1 26.47 1.91 9.79
N ASP A 2 27.11 0.95 10.44
CA ASP A 2 28.16 0.16 9.78
C ASP A 2 27.49 -0.75 8.73
N GLY A 3 27.81 -0.52 7.45
CA GLY A 3 27.25 -1.25 6.30
C GLY A 3 25.98 -0.65 5.70
N HIS A 4 25.40 -1.36 4.72
CA HIS A 4 24.21 -0.93 3.98
C HIS A 4 22.97 -0.91 4.87
N LEU A 5 22.17 0.16 4.80
CA LEU A 5 21.05 0.41 5.72
C LEU A 5 20.03 -0.74 5.75
N THR A 6 19.66 -1.30 4.59
CA THR A 6 18.73 -2.43 4.51
C THR A 6 19.25 -3.65 5.26
N ASP A 7 20.54 -3.99 5.11
CA ASP A 7 21.13 -5.12 5.83
C ASP A 7 21.21 -4.85 7.33
N TYR A 8 21.55 -3.62 7.72
CA TYR A 8 21.57 -3.21 9.11
C TYR A 8 20.18 -3.43 9.76
N LEU A 9 19.12 -2.93 9.13
CA LEU A 9 17.74 -3.10 9.61
C LEU A 9 17.35 -4.58 9.70
N THR A 10 17.69 -5.40 8.70
CA THR A 10 17.47 -6.85 8.77
C THR A 10 18.24 -7.49 9.93
N ASN A 11 19.51 -7.14 10.12
CA ASN A 11 20.34 -7.75 11.16
C ASN A 11 19.83 -7.39 12.55
N GLU A 12 19.34 -6.16 12.76
CA GLU A 12 18.68 -5.76 14.00
C GLU A 12 17.35 -6.50 14.21
N ALA A 13 16.54 -6.68 13.15
CA ALA A 13 15.33 -7.49 13.20
C ALA A 13 15.62 -8.94 13.63
N VAL A 14 16.67 -9.57 13.08
CA VAL A 14 17.11 -10.92 13.46
C VAL A 14 17.48 -10.98 14.95
N LYS A 15 18.21 -9.98 15.47
CA LYS A 15 18.54 -9.90 16.91
C LYS A 15 17.30 -9.78 17.78
N VAL A 16 16.32 -8.98 17.36
CA VAL A 16 15.03 -8.86 18.07
C VAL A 16 14.32 -10.20 18.11
N ILE A 17 14.23 -10.93 16.99
CA ILE A 17 13.58 -12.24 16.94
C ILE A 17 14.30 -13.23 17.88
N GLU A 18 15.63 -13.34 17.78
CA GLU A 18 16.43 -14.24 18.63
C GLU A 18 16.26 -13.96 20.12
N LYS A 19 16.26 -12.67 20.50
CA LYS A 19 16.09 -12.26 21.91
C LYS A 19 14.70 -12.53 22.44
N ASN A 20 13.69 -12.60 21.58
CA ASN A 20 12.28 -12.72 21.97
C ASN A 20 11.66 -14.09 21.68
N LYS A 21 12.40 -15.07 21.16
CA LYS A 21 11.85 -16.39 20.77
C LYS A 21 11.07 -17.16 21.83
N ASN A 22 11.25 -16.84 23.11
CA ASN A 22 10.55 -17.47 24.24
C ASN A 22 9.32 -16.68 24.72
N ARG A 23 8.91 -15.63 24.01
CA ARG A 23 7.70 -14.84 24.32
C ARG A 23 7.05 -14.30 23.05
N PRO A 24 5.74 -14.00 23.04
CA PRO A 24 5.14 -13.27 21.94
C PRO A 24 5.82 -11.92 21.73
N PHE A 25 5.97 -11.51 20.46
CA PHE A 25 6.52 -10.21 20.11
C PHE A 25 5.81 -9.64 18.88
N PHE A 26 5.85 -8.31 18.78
CA PHE A 26 5.49 -7.56 17.59
C PHE A 26 6.75 -6.88 17.06
N LEU A 27 6.96 -6.96 15.74
CA LEU A 27 8.07 -6.31 15.06
C LEU A 27 7.55 -5.56 13.84
N TYR A 28 7.62 -4.24 13.89
CA TYR A 28 7.42 -3.38 12.73
C TYR A 28 8.79 -3.08 12.09
N LEU A 29 9.04 -3.69 10.93
CA LEU A 29 10.27 -3.50 10.16
C LEU A 29 9.98 -2.63 8.94
N ALA A 30 10.11 -1.31 9.12
CA ALA A 30 9.97 -0.34 8.04
C ALA A 30 11.32 -0.15 7.33
N TYR A 31 11.53 -0.85 6.22
CA TYR A 31 12.69 -0.61 5.38
C TYR A 31 12.63 0.80 4.78
N TRP A 32 13.78 1.47 4.67
CA TRP A 32 13.91 2.67 3.83
C TRP A 32 13.86 2.31 2.34
N ALA A 33 14.45 1.17 1.99
CA ALA A 33 14.42 0.67 0.62
C ALA A 33 12.97 0.36 0.21
N VAL A 34 12.53 0.69 -1.01
CA VAL A 34 13.36 1.15 -2.15
C VAL A 34 13.29 2.67 -2.41
N HIS A 35 12.99 3.47 -1.38
CA HIS A 35 12.90 4.92 -1.51
C HIS A 35 14.23 5.55 -1.96
N SER A 36 14.14 6.69 -2.65
CA SER A 36 15.30 7.52 -3.00
C SER A 36 16.09 7.99 -1.75
N PRO A 37 17.38 8.35 -1.90
CA PRO A 37 18.20 8.25 -3.11
C PRO A 37 18.44 6.80 -3.54
N LEU A 38 18.54 6.56 -4.86
CA LEU A 38 18.79 5.23 -5.40
C LEU A 38 20.22 4.79 -5.09
N GLN A 39 20.35 3.83 -4.17
CA GLN A 39 21.63 3.35 -3.68
C GLN A 39 21.56 1.85 -3.46
N ALA A 40 22.41 1.11 -4.17
CA ALA A 40 22.51 -0.34 -4.07
C ALA A 40 23.94 -0.76 -3.74
N LYS A 41 24.10 -1.97 -3.20
CA LYS A 41 25.41 -2.60 -3.05
C LYS A 41 25.94 -2.98 -4.42
N LYS A 42 27.24 -2.75 -4.63
CA LYS A 42 27.94 -3.07 -5.88
C LYS A 42 27.73 -4.52 -6.32
N GLU A 43 27.88 -5.47 -5.41
CA GLU A 43 27.72 -6.91 -5.68
C GLU A 43 26.33 -7.29 -6.20
N ASP A 44 25.29 -6.55 -5.78
CA ASP A 44 23.92 -6.80 -6.22
C ASP A 44 23.68 -6.19 -7.60
N TYR A 45 24.19 -4.98 -7.81
CA TYR A 45 24.16 -4.30 -9.10
C TYR A 45 24.87 -5.12 -10.20
N GLU A 46 26.02 -5.70 -9.90
CA GLU A 46 26.79 -6.52 -10.85
C GLU A 46 26.05 -7.81 -11.26
N LYS A 47 25.26 -8.41 -10.36
CA LYS A 47 24.45 -9.61 -10.65
C LYS A 47 23.30 -9.32 -11.62
N LEU A 48 22.86 -8.07 -11.70
CA LEU A 48 21.76 -7.63 -12.55
C LEU A 48 22.26 -6.95 -13.84
N SER A 49 23.46 -7.34 -14.32
CA SER A 49 24.10 -6.76 -15.50
C SER A 49 23.31 -6.89 -16.81
N PHE A 50 22.25 -7.71 -16.83
CA PHE A 50 21.31 -7.85 -17.93
C PHE A 50 20.25 -6.73 -17.99
N ILE A 51 20.04 -5.94 -16.93
CA ILE A 51 19.11 -4.79 -16.93
C ILE A 51 19.84 -3.56 -17.46
N GLU A 52 19.69 -3.17 -18.72
CA GLU A 52 20.52 -2.11 -19.31
C GLU A 52 20.31 -0.73 -18.67
N ASN A 53 19.07 -0.39 -18.31
CA ASN A 53 18.76 0.89 -17.66
C ASN A 53 19.41 0.96 -16.26
N HIS A 54 20.20 2.01 -16.03
CA HIS A 54 20.95 2.17 -14.77
C HIS A 54 20.03 2.26 -13.56
N ASP A 55 19.04 3.15 -13.58
CA ASP A 55 18.15 3.41 -12.45
C ASP A 55 17.27 2.19 -12.14
N GLU A 56 16.80 1.50 -13.18
CA GLU A 56 16.09 0.23 -13.04
C GLU A 56 16.99 -0.83 -12.39
N ARG A 57 18.25 -0.94 -12.83
CA ARG A 57 19.19 -1.90 -12.24
C ARG A 57 19.49 -1.58 -10.78
N VAL A 58 19.66 -0.31 -10.43
CA VAL A 58 19.85 0.11 -9.03
C VAL A 58 18.59 -0.23 -8.20
N LEU A 59 17.40 0.14 -8.67
CA LEU A 59 16.14 -0.13 -7.98
C LEU A 59 15.91 -1.64 -7.78
N ALA A 60 16.10 -2.45 -8.82
CA ALA A 60 15.99 -3.91 -8.75
C ALA A 60 17.01 -4.50 -7.75
N SER A 61 18.21 -3.93 -7.65
CA SER A 61 19.21 -4.32 -6.66
C SER A 61 18.78 -3.99 -5.22
N MET A 62 18.08 -2.87 -5.02
CA MET A 62 17.50 -2.49 -3.73
C MET A 62 16.38 -3.47 -3.34
N VAL A 63 15.49 -3.83 -4.28
CA VAL A 63 14.45 -4.85 -4.08
C VAL A 63 15.07 -6.20 -3.70
N MET A 64 16.10 -6.65 -4.44
CA MET A 64 16.81 -7.90 -4.13
C MET A 64 17.45 -7.88 -2.74
N THR A 65 17.85 -6.72 -2.23
CA THR A 65 18.37 -6.61 -0.87
C THR A 65 17.27 -6.76 0.18
N VAL A 66 16.09 -6.19 -0.05
CA VAL A 66 14.90 -6.40 0.81
C VAL A 66 14.50 -7.88 0.82
N ASP A 67 14.44 -8.52 -0.36
CA ASP A 67 14.09 -9.94 -0.50
C ASP A 67 15.01 -10.87 0.30
N ARG A 68 16.33 -10.71 0.16
CA ARG A 68 17.29 -11.46 1.00
C ARG A 68 17.09 -11.19 2.50
N GLY A 69 16.72 -9.95 2.85
CA GLY A 69 16.40 -9.58 4.22
C GLY A 69 15.20 -10.35 4.77
N VAL A 70 14.11 -10.43 3.99
CA VAL A 70 12.93 -11.25 4.29
C VAL A 70 13.31 -12.73 4.39
N GLY A 71 14.17 -13.23 3.50
CA GLY A 71 14.72 -14.59 3.58
C GLY A 71 15.38 -14.88 4.92
N LYS A 72 16.31 -14.02 5.36
CA LYS A 72 16.97 -14.13 6.68
C LYS A 72 15.99 -14.14 7.84
N ILE A 73 14.95 -13.30 7.80
CA ILE A 73 13.89 -13.26 8.83
C ILE A 73 13.14 -14.60 8.88
N ARG A 74 12.74 -15.14 7.73
CA ARG A 74 12.07 -16.44 7.66
C ARG A 74 12.96 -17.58 8.15
N ASP A 75 14.24 -17.55 7.83
CA ASP A 75 15.20 -18.56 8.27
C ASP A 75 15.40 -18.54 9.79
N VAL A 76 15.51 -17.36 10.41
CA VAL A 76 15.64 -17.28 11.88
C VAL A 76 14.36 -17.72 12.60
N LEU A 77 13.18 -17.43 12.05
CA LEU A 77 11.91 -17.90 12.61
C LEU A 77 11.82 -19.44 12.56
N LYS A 78 12.22 -20.05 11.44
CA LYS A 78 12.27 -21.51 11.29
C LYS A 78 13.31 -22.15 12.21
N LYS A 79 14.53 -21.61 12.24
CA LYS A 79 15.62 -22.10 13.10
C LYS A 79 15.23 -22.14 14.58
N ASN A 80 14.42 -21.18 15.03
CA ASN A 80 13.94 -21.10 16.40
C ASN A 80 12.59 -21.78 16.64
N ASN A 81 12.04 -22.52 15.65
CA ASN A 81 10.77 -23.25 15.73
C ASN A 81 9.56 -22.37 16.10
N ILE A 82 9.57 -21.09 15.70
CA ILE A 82 8.47 -20.14 15.97
C ILE A 82 7.73 -19.71 14.70
N ASN A 83 8.18 -20.16 13.52
CA ASN A 83 7.59 -19.84 12.22
C ASN A 83 6.09 -20.16 12.13
N ASP A 84 5.67 -21.32 12.62
CA ASP A 84 4.29 -21.79 12.41
C ASP A 84 3.25 -20.99 13.21
N ASN A 85 3.71 -20.34 14.29
CA ASN A 85 2.91 -19.44 15.12
C ASN A 85 3.29 -17.95 14.92
N THR A 86 3.88 -17.61 13.77
CA THR A 86 4.20 -16.22 13.41
C THR A 86 3.38 -15.82 12.19
N ILE A 87 2.65 -14.71 12.31
CA ILE A 87 2.07 -14.01 11.16
C ILE A 87 3.09 -13.03 10.59
N ILE A 88 3.35 -13.12 9.29
CA ILE A 88 4.16 -12.16 8.54
C ILE A 88 3.23 -11.45 7.55
N ILE A 89 3.19 -10.12 7.61
CA ILE A 89 2.52 -9.27 6.63
C ILE A 89 3.61 -8.45 5.93
N PHE A 90 3.71 -8.61 4.61
CA PHE A 90 4.60 -7.82 3.75
C PHE A 90 3.75 -6.93 2.87
N THR A 91 3.98 -5.62 2.91
CA THR A 91 3.24 -4.62 2.14
C THR A 91 4.13 -3.43 1.76
N SER A 92 3.60 -2.52 0.95
CA SER A 92 4.19 -1.20 0.66
C SER A 92 3.37 -0.09 1.32
N ASP A 93 3.99 1.06 1.56
CA ASP A 93 3.34 2.25 2.11
C ASP A 93 2.54 3.04 1.04
N ASN A 94 2.96 2.96 -0.22
CA ASN A 94 2.30 3.50 -1.41
C ASN A 94 2.81 2.78 -2.67
N GLY A 95 2.19 3.08 -3.81
CA GLY A 95 2.67 2.65 -5.13
C GLY A 95 3.94 3.38 -5.58
N ALA A 96 4.55 2.93 -6.68
CA ALA A 96 5.86 3.43 -7.09
C ALA A 96 5.80 4.91 -7.56
N PRO A 97 6.88 5.68 -7.35
CA PRO A 97 6.91 7.07 -7.76
C PRO A 97 7.27 7.27 -9.23
N GLY A 98 6.49 8.07 -9.95
CA GLY A 98 6.75 8.45 -11.34
C GLY A 98 7.98 9.36 -11.50
N TYR A 99 8.45 9.99 -10.42
CA TYR A 99 9.63 10.86 -10.42
C TYR A 99 10.97 10.10 -10.55
N ILE A 100 10.96 8.77 -10.55
CA ILE A 100 12.15 7.96 -10.83
C ILE A 100 12.38 7.79 -12.36
N GLY A 101 11.40 8.14 -13.21
CA GLY A 101 11.60 8.05 -14.66
C GLY A 101 11.43 6.63 -15.25
N LEU A 102 10.96 5.67 -14.46
CA LEU A 102 10.75 4.29 -14.88
C LEU A 102 9.26 4.03 -15.14
N PRO A 103 8.81 4.00 -16.41
CA PRO A 103 7.38 3.97 -16.76
C PRO A 103 6.66 2.65 -16.45
N ASP A 104 7.42 1.60 -16.13
CA ASP A 104 6.87 0.24 -16.03
C ASP A 104 6.62 -0.20 -14.58
N LEU A 105 6.97 0.61 -13.59
CA LEU A 105 6.96 0.22 -12.17
C LEU A 105 5.58 -0.13 -11.60
N ASN A 106 4.52 0.52 -12.09
CA ASN A 106 3.15 0.31 -11.63
C ASN A 106 2.27 -0.42 -12.65
N LYS A 107 2.83 -0.92 -13.76
CA LYS A 107 2.02 -1.58 -14.79
C LYS A 107 1.26 -2.78 -14.20
N PRO A 108 -0.01 -3.01 -14.61
CA PRO A 108 -0.75 -2.28 -15.65
C PRO A 108 -1.54 -1.05 -15.15
N TYR A 109 -1.35 -0.63 -13.90
CA TYR A 109 -2.15 0.40 -13.28
C TYR A 109 -1.73 1.81 -13.70
N ARG A 110 -2.70 2.73 -13.73
CA ARG A 110 -2.47 4.17 -13.95
C ARG A 110 -2.01 4.84 -12.66
N GLY A 111 -1.27 5.94 -12.79
CA GLY A 111 -0.86 6.74 -11.64
C GLY A 111 0.38 6.25 -10.91
N TRP A 112 0.77 7.05 -9.93
CA TRP A 112 2.00 6.93 -9.18
C TRP A 112 1.77 7.27 -7.72
N LYS A 113 2.82 7.13 -6.89
CA LYS A 113 2.90 7.81 -5.59
C LYS A 113 2.37 9.24 -5.70
N LEU A 114 1.61 9.68 -4.68
CA LEU A 114 0.91 10.97 -4.59
C LEU A 114 -0.42 11.06 -5.37
N THR A 115 -0.78 10.03 -6.13
CA THR A 115 -2.08 9.95 -6.81
C THR A 115 -2.99 8.91 -6.13
N HIS A 116 -4.31 9.00 -6.35
CA HIS A 116 -5.29 8.01 -5.86
C HIS A 116 -5.70 7.00 -6.92
N PHE A 117 -5.08 7.02 -8.10
CA PHE A 117 -5.21 5.94 -9.08
C PHE A 117 -4.55 4.66 -8.54
N GLU A 118 -4.91 3.50 -9.08
CA GLU A 118 -4.46 2.19 -8.59
C GLU A 118 -2.94 2.08 -8.53
N GLY A 119 -2.18 2.69 -9.46
CA GLY A 119 -0.72 2.73 -9.40
C GLY A 119 -0.14 3.53 -8.23
N GLY A 120 -0.95 4.36 -7.55
CA GLY A 120 -0.58 5.06 -6.33
C GLY A 120 -0.97 4.35 -5.03
N VAL A 121 -2.01 3.49 -5.05
CA VAL A 121 -2.64 2.94 -3.84
C VAL A 121 -2.77 1.40 -3.82
N HIS A 122 -2.71 0.75 -4.98
CA HIS A 122 -2.72 -0.71 -5.11
C HIS A 122 -1.30 -1.22 -4.92
N VAL A 123 -1.05 -1.85 -3.77
CA VAL A 123 0.29 -2.28 -3.37
C VAL A 123 0.36 -3.81 -3.22
N PRO A 124 1.54 -4.42 -3.37
CA PRO A 124 1.71 -5.83 -2.99
C PRO A 124 1.30 -6.02 -1.54
N PHE A 125 0.49 -7.04 -1.24
CA PHE A 125 0.07 -7.39 0.12
C PHE A 125 0.13 -8.90 0.29
N ILE A 126 1.14 -9.39 1.00
CA ILE A 126 1.40 -10.83 1.19
C ILE A 126 1.29 -11.16 2.68
N VAL A 127 0.46 -12.15 3.00
CA VAL A 127 0.29 -12.65 4.36
C VAL A 127 0.73 -14.11 4.43
N SER A 128 1.59 -14.43 5.39
CA SER A 128 1.98 -15.80 5.72
C SER A 128 1.64 -16.07 7.17
N TYR A 129 0.71 -16.99 7.42
CA TYR A 129 0.41 -17.49 8.77
C TYR A 129 0.18 -19.01 8.71
N PRO A 130 1.26 -19.83 8.81
CA PRO A 130 1.22 -21.24 8.41
C PRO A 130 0.14 -22.10 9.07
N ASN A 131 -0.22 -21.83 10.33
CA ASN A 131 -1.23 -22.58 11.07
C ASN A 131 -2.69 -22.16 10.78
N LYS A 132 -2.91 -21.10 10.01
CA LYS A 132 -4.24 -20.49 9.80
C LYS A 132 -4.60 -20.21 8.35
N ILE A 133 -3.62 -19.90 7.51
CA ILE A 133 -3.84 -19.50 6.12
C ILE A 133 -3.30 -20.59 5.19
N PRO A 134 -4.10 -21.12 4.24
CA PRO A 134 -3.63 -22.08 3.25
C PRO A 134 -2.43 -21.55 2.45
N LYS A 135 -1.51 -22.44 2.11
CA LYS A 135 -0.32 -22.07 1.33
C LYS A 135 -0.66 -21.93 -0.15
N GLY A 136 -0.04 -20.95 -0.81
CA GLY A 136 -0.09 -20.81 -2.27
C GLY A 136 -1.44 -20.35 -2.81
N THR A 137 -2.26 -19.71 -1.98
CA THR A 137 -3.55 -19.13 -2.40
C THR A 137 -3.40 -17.66 -2.79
N THR A 138 -4.32 -17.20 -3.63
CA THR A 138 -4.53 -15.79 -3.95
C THR A 138 -5.89 -15.39 -3.43
N TYR A 139 -5.96 -14.27 -2.74
CA TYR A 139 -7.20 -13.68 -2.25
C TYR A 139 -7.51 -12.44 -3.11
N ASN A 140 -8.68 -12.43 -3.76
CA ASN A 140 -9.06 -11.38 -4.71
C ASN A 140 -9.92 -10.27 -4.07
N GLY A 141 -10.29 -10.41 -2.79
CA GLY A 141 -11.03 -9.38 -2.07
C GLY A 141 -10.13 -8.20 -1.69
N ARG A 142 -10.73 -7.01 -1.57
CA ARG A 142 -10.02 -5.78 -1.21
C ARG A 142 -9.65 -5.76 0.27
N VAL A 143 -8.35 -5.63 0.51
CA VAL A 143 -7.78 -5.36 1.84
C VAL A 143 -7.19 -3.95 1.89
N SER A 144 -6.95 -3.46 3.09
CA SER A 144 -6.33 -2.17 3.35
C SER A 144 -5.20 -2.31 4.35
N ASN A 145 -4.19 -1.44 4.30
CA ASN A 145 -3.19 -1.34 5.36
C ASN A 145 -3.84 -1.03 6.73
N LEU A 146 -5.04 -0.44 6.76
CA LEU A 146 -5.84 -0.24 7.98
C LEU A 146 -6.21 -1.58 8.67
N ASP A 147 -6.30 -2.67 7.92
CA ASP A 147 -6.68 -4.00 8.42
C ASP A 147 -5.61 -4.64 9.29
N ILE A 148 -4.36 -4.18 9.14
CA ILE A 148 -3.22 -4.72 9.89
C ILE A 148 -3.47 -4.59 11.39
N LEU A 149 -3.98 -3.44 11.86
CA LEU A 149 -4.26 -3.22 13.27
C LEU A 149 -5.32 -4.19 13.79
N SER A 150 -6.50 -4.20 13.17
CA SER A 150 -7.63 -5.06 13.58
C SER A 150 -7.29 -6.54 13.50
N THR A 151 -6.50 -6.94 12.49
CA THR A 151 -6.02 -8.30 12.32
C THR A 151 -5.02 -8.71 13.39
N VAL A 152 -3.99 -7.88 13.64
CA VAL A 152 -2.98 -8.18 14.67
C VAL A 152 -3.60 -8.16 16.06
N ALA A 153 -4.54 -7.24 16.34
CA ALA A 153 -5.27 -7.20 17.60
C ALA A 153 -6.07 -8.49 17.83
N SER A 154 -6.79 -8.97 16.80
CA SER A 154 -7.50 -10.25 16.86
C SER A 154 -6.56 -11.44 17.09
N VAL A 155 -5.44 -11.51 16.37
CA VAL A 155 -4.43 -12.58 16.55
C VAL A 155 -3.81 -12.55 17.95
N ALA A 156 -3.64 -11.35 18.53
CA ALA A 156 -3.16 -11.17 19.89
C ALA A 156 -4.22 -11.46 20.98
N GLY A 157 -5.46 -11.77 20.59
CA GLY A 157 -6.57 -12.03 21.53
C GLY A 157 -7.09 -10.78 22.23
N VAL A 158 -6.91 -9.60 21.64
CA VAL A 158 -7.45 -8.34 22.16
C VAL A 158 -8.95 -8.30 21.92
N ASP A 159 -9.72 -8.10 22.99
CA ASP A 159 -11.14 -7.74 22.88
C ASP A 159 -11.24 -6.27 22.45
N MET A 160 -11.64 -6.05 21.19
CA MET A 160 -11.82 -4.72 20.63
C MET A 160 -13.05 -3.98 21.22
N ASN A 161 -13.92 -4.67 21.96
CA ASN A 161 -15.08 -4.10 22.63
C ASN A 161 -14.82 -3.71 24.10
N ARG A 162 -13.57 -3.82 24.58
CA ARG A 162 -13.22 -3.44 25.95
C ARG A 162 -13.56 -1.97 26.23
N ASN A 163 -13.99 -1.70 27.47
CA ASN A 163 -14.57 -0.42 27.88
C ASN A 163 -13.68 0.82 27.62
N ASP A 164 -12.37 0.68 27.67
CA ASP A 164 -11.38 1.74 27.40
C ASP A 164 -11.14 2.01 25.91
N LEU A 165 -11.66 1.17 25.00
CA LEU A 165 -11.63 1.38 23.55
C LEU A 165 -12.98 1.82 22.97
N LYS A 166 -14.05 1.89 23.78
CA LYS A 166 -15.43 2.11 23.32
C LYS A 166 -15.64 3.40 22.51
N ASP A 167 -14.80 4.41 22.74
CA ASP A 167 -14.88 5.73 22.08
C ASP A 167 -13.93 5.84 20.87
N ILE A 168 -13.27 4.74 20.49
CA ILE A 168 -12.36 4.66 19.34
C ILE A 168 -13.07 3.93 18.20
N ALA A 169 -13.26 4.62 17.07
CA ALA A 169 -13.69 3.99 15.83
C ALA A 169 -12.48 3.36 15.13
N PHE A 170 -12.58 2.07 14.78
CA PHE A 170 -11.58 1.36 13.98
C PHE A 170 -12.12 1.13 12.58
N ASP A 171 -11.45 1.68 11.57
CA ASP A 171 -11.86 1.55 10.16
C ASP A 171 -11.37 0.24 9.51
N GLY A 172 -10.37 -0.40 10.10
CA GLY A 172 -9.80 -1.67 9.63
C GLY A 172 -10.64 -2.88 10.05
N ALA A 173 -10.63 -3.92 9.22
CA ALA A 173 -11.28 -5.20 9.51
C ALA A 173 -10.26 -6.29 9.85
N ASN A 174 -10.68 -7.29 10.62
CA ASN A 174 -9.90 -8.52 10.75
C ASN A 174 -10.05 -9.35 9.47
N ILE A 175 -8.96 -9.50 8.71
CA ILE A 175 -8.97 -10.20 7.42
C ILE A 175 -8.71 -11.72 7.55
N ILE A 176 -8.34 -12.24 8.73
CA ILE A 176 -8.00 -13.66 8.88
C ILE A 176 -9.12 -14.61 8.43
N PRO A 177 -10.40 -14.41 8.80
CA PRO A 177 -11.47 -15.30 8.35
C PRO A 177 -11.63 -15.36 6.83
N TYR A 178 -11.35 -14.26 6.12
CA TYR A 178 -11.39 -14.22 4.66
C TYR A 178 -10.18 -14.93 4.05
N LEU A 179 -8.99 -14.71 4.62
CA LEU A 179 -7.75 -15.33 4.15
C LEU A 179 -7.69 -16.84 4.46
N SER A 180 -8.34 -17.31 5.52
CA SER A 180 -8.45 -18.74 5.85
C SER A 180 -9.55 -19.47 5.06
N GLY A 181 -10.43 -18.73 4.37
CA GLY A 181 -11.59 -19.27 3.66
C GLY A 181 -12.79 -19.59 4.55
N GLU A 182 -12.79 -19.11 5.80
CA GLU A 182 -13.97 -19.19 6.68
C GLU A 182 -15.09 -18.25 6.22
N ASN A 183 -14.72 -17.08 5.68
CA ASN A 183 -15.64 -16.11 5.06
C ASN A 183 -15.34 -15.95 3.57
N GLU A 184 -16.38 -15.86 2.76
CA GLU A 184 -16.29 -15.50 1.34
C GLU A 184 -16.31 -13.97 1.14
N GLY A 185 -15.88 -13.52 -0.05
CA GLY A 185 -15.93 -12.11 -0.43
C GLY A 185 -14.86 -11.25 0.24
N GLU A 186 -15.20 -9.98 0.51
CA GLU A 186 -14.34 -8.97 1.13
C GLU A 186 -15.04 -8.29 2.32
N PRO A 187 -14.29 -7.68 3.27
CA PRO A 187 -14.90 -6.92 4.34
C PRO A 187 -15.83 -5.84 3.80
N GLU A 188 -17.11 -5.88 4.19
CA GLU A 188 -18.10 -4.88 3.79
C GLU A 188 -17.79 -3.53 4.45
N ARG A 189 -17.41 -2.54 3.63
CA ARG A 189 -17.08 -1.18 4.09
C ARG A 189 -16.92 -0.21 2.92
N ILE A 190 -16.72 1.06 3.27
CA ILE A 190 -16.21 2.09 2.37
C ILE A 190 -14.70 2.23 2.61
N LEU A 191 -13.90 2.16 1.56
CA LEU A 191 -12.51 2.63 1.63
C LEU A 191 -12.48 4.10 1.24
N PHE A 192 -11.77 4.92 2.01
CA PHE A 192 -11.70 6.37 1.82
C PHE A 192 -10.28 6.87 2.03
N ASN A 193 -9.84 7.82 1.22
CA ASN A 193 -8.62 8.58 1.47
C ASN A 193 -8.79 10.04 1.03
N LYS A 194 -8.04 10.93 1.67
CA LYS A 194 -7.98 12.35 1.35
C LYS A 194 -6.56 12.86 1.54
N SER A 195 -6.04 13.54 0.52
CA SER A 195 -4.82 14.33 0.56
C SER A 195 -5.14 15.75 0.08
N GLY A 196 -5.14 16.70 1.01
CA GLY A 196 -5.55 18.08 0.75
C GLY A 196 -6.95 18.18 0.12
N ASN A 197 -7.01 18.66 -1.11
CA ASN A 197 -8.23 18.87 -1.90
C ASN A 197 -8.59 17.69 -2.82
N TYR A 198 -7.79 16.64 -2.80
CA TYR A 198 -7.97 15.44 -3.60
C TYR A 198 -8.37 14.27 -2.71
N SER A 199 -9.39 13.53 -3.11
CA SER A 199 -9.95 12.43 -2.31
C SER A 199 -10.48 11.32 -3.19
N PHE A 200 -10.64 10.13 -2.61
CA PHE A 200 -11.38 9.06 -3.24
C PHE A 200 -12.23 8.27 -2.23
N ILE A 201 -13.26 7.61 -2.76
CA ILE A 201 -13.93 6.49 -2.08
C ILE A 201 -13.97 5.26 -2.98
N ILE A 202 -13.98 4.08 -2.36
CA ILE A 202 -14.35 2.81 -3.00
C ILE A 202 -15.50 2.19 -2.20
N LYS A 203 -16.57 1.79 -2.88
CA LYS A 203 -17.68 1.03 -2.33
C LYS A 203 -18.19 0.04 -3.38
N GLU A 204 -18.31 -1.23 -3.01
CA GLU A 204 -18.87 -2.29 -3.89
C GLU A 204 -18.16 -2.36 -5.27
N GLY A 205 -16.85 -2.12 -5.28
CA GLY A 205 -16.02 -2.09 -6.50
C GLY A 205 -16.11 -0.81 -7.31
N TRP A 206 -16.99 0.14 -7.00
CA TRP A 206 -17.00 1.45 -7.63
C TRP A 206 -16.05 2.41 -6.93
N LYS A 207 -15.25 3.14 -7.71
CA LYS A 207 -14.30 4.13 -7.23
C LYS A 207 -14.65 5.50 -7.78
N LEU A 208 -14.85 6.47 -6.88
CA LEU A 208 -14.98 7.88 -7.22
C LEU A 208 -13.77 8.63 -6.69
N GLN A 209 -13.08 9.36 -7.56
CA GLN A 209 -12.01 10.28 -7.22
C GLN A 209 -12.45 11.72 -7.52
N VAL A 210 -12.13 12.67 -6.64
CA VAL A 210 -12.50 14.09 -6.80
C VAL A 210 -11.31 14.98 -6.46
N ASP A 211 -10.91 15.80 -7.43
CA ASP A 211 -9.95 16.90 -7.27
C ASP A 211 -10.72 18.23 -7.29
N LEU A 212 -10.80 18.88 -6.13
CA LEU A 212 -11.54 20.13 -5.97
C LEU A 212 -10.82 21.34 -6.56
N VAL A 213 -9.48 21.29 -6.72
CA VAL A 213 -8.71 22.41 -7.31
C VAL A 213 -9.01 22.51 -8.79
N GLN A 214 -9.11 21.37 -9.48
CA GLN A 214 -9.42 21.33 -10.91
C GLN A 214 -10.91 21.21 -11.22
N ASN A 215 -11.74 20.99 -10.20
CA ASN A 215 -13.14 20.57 -10.37
C ASN A 215 -13.24 19.34 -11.30
N LYS A 216 -12.35 18.36 -11.10
CA LYS A 216 -12.28 17.12 -11.88
C LYS A 216 -12.78 15.94 -11.06
N LYS A 217 -13.43 15.01 -11.76
CA LYS A 217 -13.99 13.79 -11.19
C LYS A 217 -13.65 12.61 -12.09
N TRP A 218 -13.31 11.49 -11.46
CA TRP A 218 -13.09 10.22 -12.15
C TRP A 218 -13.94 9.15 -11.49
N LEU A 219 -14.72 8.43 -12.29
CA LEU A 219 -15.60 7.36 -11.84
C LEU A 219 -15.23 6.07 -12.57
N TYR A 220 -14.96 5.01 -11.82
CA TYR A 220 -14.57 3.70 -12.35
C TYR A 220 -15.35 2.58 -11.68
N ASN A 221 -15.66 1.53 -12.43
CA ASN A 221 -16.06 0.24 -11.87
C ASN A 221 -14.84 -0.68 -11.88
N LEU A 222 -14.17 -0.84 -10.74
CA LEU A 222 -12.93 -1.63 -10.62
C LEU A 222 -13.16 -3.14 -10.77
N ASN A 223 -14.40 -3.61 -10.67
CA ASN A 223 -14.71 -5.03 -10.94
C ASN A 223 -14.66 -5.33 -12.46
N GLU A 224 -14.81 -4.31 -13.30
CA GLU A 224 -14.80 -4.42 -14.77
C GLU A 224 -13.50 -3.83 -15.36
N ASP A 225 -13.01 -2.73 -14.78
CA ASP A 225 -11.81 -2.01 -15.19
C ASP A 225 -10.91 -1.73 -13.98
N PRO A 226 -10.16 -2.75 -13.48
CA PRO A 226 -9.24 -2.58 -12.36
C PRO A 226 -8.03 -1.71 -12.69
N THR A 227 -7.92 -1.24 -13.93
CA THR A 227 -6.80 -0.41 -14.42
C THR A 227 -7.21 1.03 -14.71
N GLU A 228 -8.46 1.40 -14.45
CA GLU A 228 -8.98 2.78 -14.52
C GLU A 228 -8.82 3.45 -15.90
N GLN A 229 -8.99 2.69 -16.97
CA GLN A 229 -8.87 3.16 -18.36
C GLN A 229 -10.11 3.93 -18.85
N ILE A 230 -11.31 3.56 -18.39
CA ILE A 230 -12.58 4.11 -18.89
C ILE A 230 -13.25 4.93 -17.79
N ASN A 231 -13.14 6.25 -17.88
CA ASN A 231 -13.79 7.16 -16.92
C ASN A 231 -15.29 7.31 -17.23
N LEU A 232 -16.14 6.82 -16.32
CA LEU A 232 -17.59 6.74 -16.45
C LEU A 232 -18.34 7.98 -15.93
N PHE A 233 -17.64 9.04 -15.48
CA PHE A 233 -18.28 10.17 -14.79
C PHE A 233 -19.36 10.90 -15.61
N LYS A 234 -19.30 10.81 -16.95
CA LYS A 234 -20.30 11.40 -17.86
C LYS A 234 -21.40 10.42 -18.26
N SER A 235 -21.15 9.12 -18.16
CA SER A 235 -22.04 8.07 -18.65
C SER A 235 -22.93 7.49 -17.57
N ASP A 236 -22.50 7.53 -16.30
CA ASP A 236 -23.27 6.99 -15.17
C ASP A 236 -23.49 8.05 -14.07
N LEU A 237 -24.44 8.95 -14.32
CA LEU A 237 -24.76 10.04 -13.41
C LEU A 237 -25.47 9.56 -12.14
N GLU A 238 -26.18 8.43 -12.20
CA GLU A 238 -26.84 7.86 -11.03
C GLU A 238 -25.80 7.37 -10.02
N LYS A 239 -24.84 6.56 -10.47
CA LYS A 239 -23.75 6.07 -9.62
C LYS A 239 -22.84 7.21 -9.14
N LEU A 240 -22.58 8.19 -10.00
CA LEU A 240 -21.83 9.39 -9.61
C LEU A 240 -22.50 10.09 -8.41
N ASN A 241 -23.79 10.39 -8.50
CA ASN A 241 -24.52 11.09 -7.44
C ASN A 241 -24.58 10.28 -6.14
N GLU A 242 -24.72 8.95 -6.22
CA GLU A 242 -24.65 8.07 -5.05
C GLU A 242 -23.30 8.22 -4.32
N LEU A 243 -22.20 8.07 -5.06
CA LEU A 243 -20.86 8.11 -4.48
C LEU A 243 -20.47 9.51 -4.01
N GLU A 244 -20.94 10.57 -4.67
CA GLU A 244 -20.73 11.95 -4.21
C GLU A 244 -21.38 12.22 -2.85
N LEU A 245 -22.58 11.70 -2.63
CA LEU A 245 -23.24 11.82 -1.33
C LEU A 245 -22.44 11.11 -0.23
N ILE A 246 -21.94 9.90 -0.51
CA ILE A 246 -21.12 9.13 0.42
C ILE A 246 -19.80 9.85 0.71
N LEU A 247 -19.13 10.35 -0.34
CA LEU A 247 -17.88 11.09 -0.21
C LEU A 247 -18.07 12.38 0.59
N SER A 248 -19.14 13.13 0.34
CA SER A 248 -19.46 14.35 1.09
C SER A 248 -19.65 14.06 2.58
N ASN A 249 -20.37 12.98 2.93
CA ASN A 249 -20.53 12.56 4.31
C ASN A 249 -19.17 12.21 4.94
N LYS A 250 -18.34 11.40 4.26
CA LYS A 250 -17.00 11.05 4.73
C LYS A 250 -16.11 12.27 4.93
N LEU A 251 -16.15 13.24 4.02
CA LEU A 251 -15.41 14.49 4.14
C LEU A 251 -15.85 15.32 5.35
N SER A 252 -17.14 15.30 5.70
CA SER A 252 -17.68 16.03 6.85
C SER A 252 -17.24 15.47 8.20
N GLU A 253 -16.89 14.17 8.24
CA GLU A 253 -16.35 13.49 9.43
C GLU A 253 -14.88 13.84 9.68
N GLN A 254 -14.18 14.40 8.69
CA GLN A 254 -12.73 14.61 8.78
C GLN A 254 -12.38 15.85 9.60
N VAL A 255 -11.39 15.70 10.48
CA VAL A 255 -10.76 16.82 11.17
C VAL A 255 -9.93 17.67 10.20
N LYS A 256 -9.73 18.94 10.54
CA LYS A 256 -8.83 19.81 9.76
C LYS A 256 -7.38 19.33 9.91
N PRO A 257 -6.54 19.43 8.85
CA PRO A 257 -5.11 19.20 8.97
C PRO A 257 -4.50 20.06 10.08
N ILE A 258 -3.64 19.45 10.89
CA ILE A 258 -2.98 20.14 12.01
C ILE A 258 -1.75 20.97 11.56
N TRP A 259 -1.34 20.83 10.30
CA TRP A 259 -0.35 21.69 9.62
C TRP A 259 -0.92 22.17 8.28
N PRO A 260 -0.53 23.36 7.81
CA PRO A 260 -0.91 23.84 6.49
C PRO A 260 -0.15 23.08 5.38
N SER A 261 -0.74 23.01 4.19
CA SER A 261 0.02 22.69 2.96
C SER A 261 1.07 23.78 2.74
N LEU A 262 2.28 23.37 2.36
CA LEU A 262 3.38 24.26 1.99
C LEU A 262 3.49 24.44 0.47
N LEU A 263 3.03 23.45 -0.29
CA LEU A 263 3.21 23.30 -1.72
C LEU A 263 2.00 22.58 -2.31
N ASP A 264 1.44 23.16 -3.36
CA ASP A 264 0.46 22.51 -4.23
C ASP A 264 1.06 22.43 -5.64
N TRP A 265 1.10 21.23 -6.23
CA TRP A 265 1.76 21.00 -7.52
C TRP A 265 1.01 19.95 -8.37
N PRO A 266 1.03 20.08 -9.71
CA PRO A 266 0.39 19.12 -10.62
C PRO A 266 1.17 17.79 -10.76
N ILE A 267 0.57 16.67 -10.35
CA ILE A 267 1.14 15.33 -10.56
C ILE A 267 0.45 14.70 -11.77
N PHE A 268 1.21 14.48 -12.84
CA PHE A 268 0.72 13.81 -14.05
C PHE A 268 0.42 12.34 -13.76
N ILE A 269 -0.74 11.87 -14.23
CA ILE A 269 -1.26 10.54 -13.90
C ILE A 269 -0.53 9.48 -14.70
N ASP A 270 -0.38 9.67 -16.02
CA ASP A 270 0.15 8.66 -16.94
C ASP A 270 1.55 9.01 -17.47
N LYS A 271 2.29 9.85 -16.74
CA LYS A 271 3.62 10.32 -17.13
C LYS A 271 4.62 10.27 -15.98
N THR A 272 5.82 9.81 -16.29
CA THR A 272 6.99 9.98 -15.43
C THR A 272 7.60 11.38 -15.60
N LEU A 273 8.51 11.78 -14.71
CA LEU A 273 9.18 13.08 -14.82
C LEU A 273 10.13 13.21 -16.02
N ASP A 274 10.56 12.09 -16.60
CA ASP A 274 11.47 12.05 -17.76
C ASP A 274 10.72 12.20 -19.10
N GLU A 275 9.39 12.11 -19.06
CA GLU A 275 8.56 12.23 -20.25
C GLU A 275 8.14 13.68 -20.51
N LYS A 276 8.00 14.02 -21.79
CA LYS A 276 7.43 15.31 -22.19
C LYS A 276 5.94 15.35 -21.90
N VAL A 277 5.53 16.45 -21.28
CA VAL A 277 4.14 16.78 -20.98
C VAL A 277 3.53 17.59 -22.12
N ASN A 278 2.28 17.28 -22.45
CA ASN A 278 1.43 17.99 -23.40
C ASN A 278 0.17 18.54 -22.71
N ASN A 279 -0.50 19.50 -23.34
CA ASN A 279 -1.72 20.14 -22.80
C ASN A 279 -2.93 19.20 -22.67
N THR A 280 -2.87 18.01 -23.26
CA THR A 280 -3.92 16.98 -23.18
C THR A 280 -3.68 15.97 -22.08
N ASP A 281 -2.51 16.00 -21.42
CA ASP A 281 -2.17 15.02 -20.39
C ASP A 281 -2.98 15.28 -19.13
N GLU A 282 -3.48 14.19 -18.53
CA GLU A 282 -4.22 14.27 -17.28
C GLU A 282 -3.27 14.35 -16.09
N TYR A 283 -3.65 15.18 -15.11
CA TYR A 283 -2.94 15.37 -13.87
C TYR A 283 -3.91 15.63 -12.72
N ILE A 284 -3.46 15.42 -11.49
CA ILE A 284 -4.11 15.82 -10.24
C ILE A 284 -3.33 16.96 -9.59
N PHE A 285 -3.93 17.76 -8.71
CA PHE A 285 -3.19 18.62 -7.80
C PHE A 285 -2.98 17.92 -6.47
N TRP A 286 -1.71 17.70 -6.12
CA TRP A 286 -1.32 17.17 -4.83
C TRP A 286 -0.88 18.31 -3.91
N ALA A 287 -1.25 18.19 -2.63
CA ALA A 287 -0.91 19.10 -1.55
C ALA A 287 -0.20 18.33 -0.43
N ASN A 288 0.88 18.90 0.12
CA ASN A 288 1.74 18.24 1.11
C ASN A 288 1.33 18.43 2.57
#